data_AF-A0A971PVK2-F1
#
_entry.id   AF-A0A971PVK2-F1
#
_cell.length_a   1.000
_cell.length_b   1.000
_cell.length_c   1.000
_cell.angle_alpha   90.00
_cell.angle_beta   90.00
_cell.angle_gamma   90.00
#
_symmetry.space_group_name_H-M   'P 1'
#
loop_
_entity.id
_entity.type
_entity.pdbx_description
1 polymer ?
#
loop_
_entity_poly.entity_id
_entity_poly.type
_entity_poly.pdbx_seq_one_letter_code
_entity_poly.pdbx_strand_id
1 'polypeptide(L)'
;MSVTTFWCVDVGSTFTKAVLVSAEGEVLHSGSTPTTIGTDVLDGVDALRARLPSEPEQTLVCSSAGGGLRLAVVGYEREVTGEAGYRVGLSAGARVVHVAAGELDGADIRALREQRPDIVLLVGGTDGGNSAVLLHNATRLARARITVPIVVAGNADAAEQVAGILRSTGRRFVLADNVVPRIGAISPLSARTAIREVFLQHVIGGKGLSRGPRFASLVRAPTPDAVLSGVAVLADVVGDVMVIDIGGATTDVYSALIPQGEDAAIERDVVGTLWQARTVEADLGMRWSAAGVAEAAARERIPLPPEVTAYAAAVSADPAHLPQGPAEVGHDLALARTAALVAARRHGRPHTSAESPRPLTDVGLVVGSGGVLRHNPAEQALEVVRAVTTDHSGGWRVPERAKVEVDTAYLLFAVGLLAPEHPETARALAGRIISADA
;
A
#
# COMPACT_ATOMS: atom_id res chain seq x y z
N MET A 1 -9.05 -32.07 -21.15
CA MET A 1 -7.78 -31.79 -20.43
C MET A 1 -8.12 -30.88 -19.27
N SER A 2 -7.62 -31.14 -18.07
CA SER A 2 -7.84 -30.22 -16.94
C SER A 2 -7.14 -28.92 -17.25
N VAL A 3 -7.87 -27.80 -17.26
CA VAL A 3 -7.29 -26.47 -17.41
C VAL A 3 -6.54 -26.16 -16.12
N THR A 4 -5.28 -25.75 -16.21
CA THR A 4 -4.51 -25.27 -15.04
C THR A 4 -5.17 -24.01 -14.50
N THR A 5 -5.42 -23.97 -13.19
CA THR A 5 -6.16 -22.87 -12.55
C THR A 5 -5.50 -22.40 -11.25
N PHE A 6 -5.57 -21.09 -11.02
CA PHE A 6 -5.00 -20.41 -9.88
C PHE A 6 -6.10 -19.71 -9.10
N TRP A 7 -6.18 -19.97 -7.79
CA TRP A 7 -7.12 -19.28 -6.92
C TRP A 7 -6.42 -18.17 -6.14
N CYS A 8 -6.66 -16.93 -6.54
CA CYS A 8 -6.09 -15.74 -5.93
C CYS A 8 -7.07 -15.18 -4.90
N VAL A 9 -6.60 -14.94 -3.67
CA VAL A 9 -7.41 -14.47 -2.54
C VAL A 9 -6.80 -13.21 -1.94
N ASP A 10 -7.61 -12.17 -1.78
CA ASP A 10 -7.30 -10.96 -1.02
C ASP A 10 -8.11 -10.96 0.28
N VAL A 11 -7.44 -11.17 1.41
CA VAL A 11 -8.04 -11.01 2.73
C VAL A 11 -7.90 -9.56 3.16
N GLY A 12 -8.85 -8.74 2.71
CA GLY A 12 -8.90 -7.30 2.96
C GLY A 12 -9.37 -6.93 4.37
N SER A 13 -9.29 -5.64 4.73
CA SER A 13 -9.77 -5.13 6.02
C SER A 13 -11.31 -5.11 6.17
N THR A 14 -12.06 -5.16 5.06
CA THR A 14 -13.54 -5.12 5.07
C THR A 14 -14.15 -6.31 4.35
N PHE A 15 -13.58 -6.70 3.22
CA PHE A 15 -14.02 -7.87 2.45
C PHE A 15 -12.84 -8.78 2.15
N THR A 16 -13.07 -10.09 2.28
CA THR A 16 -12.26 -11.12 1.64
C THR A 16 -12.80 -11.32 0.23
N LYS A 17 -11.93 -11.17 -0.78
CA LYS A 17 -12.27 -11.32 -2.20
C LYS A 17 -11.43 -12.43 -2.80
N ALA A 18 -11.96 -13.15 -3.78
CA ALA A 18 -11.22 -14.17 -4.47
C ALA A 18 -11.63 -14.31 -5.94
N VAL A 19 -10.66 -14.66 -6.77
CA VAL A 19 -10.85 -14.95 -8.20
C VAL A 19 -10.14 -16.26 -8.55
N LEU A 20 -10.82 -17.11 -9.31
CA LEU A 20 -10.26 -18.30 -9.94
C LEU A 20 -9.90 -17.94 -11.38
N VAL A 21 -8.63 -18.13 -11.75
CA VAL A 21 -8.08 -17.71 -13.03
C VAL A 21 -7.49 -18.91 -13.76
N SER A 22 -7.71 -19.05 -15.07
CA SER A 22 -7.04 -20.07 -15.89
C SER A 22 -5.59 -19.69 -16.22
N ALA A 23 -4.81 -20.63 -16.76
CA ALA A 23 -3.46 -20.33 -17.26
C ALA A 23 -3.43 -19.28 -18.39
N GLU A 24 -4.52 -19.14 -19.13
CA GLU A 24 -4.70 -18.15 -20.19
C GLU A 24 -5.21 -16.79 -19.65
N GLY A 25 -5.28 -16.63 -18.34
CA GLY A 25 -5.75 -15.40 -17.69
C GLY A 25 -7.27 -15.22 -17.71
N GLU A 26 -8.06 -16.28 -17.98
CA GLU A 26 -9.53 -16.20 -17.96
C GLU A 26 -10.06 -16.20 -16.53
N VAL A 27 -10.96 -15.28 -16.19
CA VAL A 27 -11.66 -15.29 -14.89
C VAL A 27 -12.79 -16.33 -14.94
N LEU A 28 -12.58 -17.46 -14.30
CA LEU A 28 -13.52 -18.59 -14.29
C LEU A 28 -14.57 -18.48 -13.18
N HIS A 29 -14.20 -17.89 -12.05
CA HIS A 29 -15.09 -17.66 -10.92
C HIS A 29 -14.60 -16.47 -10.10
N SER A 30 -15.52 -15.73 -9.50
CA SER A 30 -15.18 -14.67 -8.53
C SER A 30 -16.17 -14.68 -7.37
N GLY A 31 -15.70 -14.25 -6.20
CA GLY A 31 -16.52 -14.20 -5.01
C GLY A 31 -15.99 -13.21 -3.99
N SER A 32 -16.87 -12.74 -3.11
CA SER A 32 -16.48 -11.92 -1.97
C SER A 32 -17.38 -12.20 -0.77
N THR A 33 -16.84 -11.97 0.42
CA THR A 33 -17.55 -12.07 1.71
C THR A 33 -17.01 -11.00 2.65
N PRO A 34 -17.81 -10.47 3.59
CA PRO A 34 -17.28 -9.65 4.67
C PRO A 34 -16.11 -10.38 5.36
N THR A 35 -15.03 -9.65 5.67
CA THR A 35 -13.87 -10.23 6.35
C THR A 35 -14.26 -10.62 7.78
N THR A 36 -13.98 -11.86 8.17
CA THR A 36 -14.32 -12.42 9.48
C THR A 36 -13.31 -12.04 10.58
N ILE A 37 -12.97 -10.75 10.69
CA ILE A 37 -12.01 -10.23 11.70
C ILE A 37 -12.48 -10.49 13.13
N GLY A 38 -13.80 -10.52 13.37
CA GLY A 38 -14.36 -10.79 14.70
C GLY A 38 -14.30 -12.26 15.14
N THR A 39 -13.98 -13.19 14.24
CA THR A 39 -13.81 -14.61 14.54
C THR A 39 -12.44 -15.11 14.09
N ASP A 40 -12.36 -15.74 12.92
CA ASP A 40 -11.13 -16.18 12.27
C ASP A 40 -11.20 -15.78 10.79
N VAL A 41 -10.20 -15.08 10.27
CA VAL A 41 -10.20 -14.61 8.87
C VAL A 41 -10.25 -15.77 7.86
N LEU A 42 -9.84 -16.98 8.27
CA LEU A 42 -9.95 -18.18 7.43
C LEU A 42 -11.40 -18.63 7.23
N ASP A 43 -12.34 -18.28 8.11
CA ASP A 43 -13.77 -18.61 7.94
C ASP A 43 -14.28 -18.05 6.61
N GLY A 44 -13.93 -16.80 6.28
CA GLY A 44 -14.29 -16.17 5.00
C GLY A 44 -13.57 -16.80 3.80
N VAL A 45 -12.31 -17.21 3.96
CA VAL A 45 -11.55 -17.90 2.91
C VAL A 45 -12.17 -19.27 2.61
N ASP A 46 -12.46 -20.05 3.64
CA ASP A 46 -13.03 -21.40 3.51
C ASP A 46 -14.46 -21.33 2.96
N ALA A 47 -15.26 -20.32 3.33
CA ALA A 47 -16.58 -20.07 2.76
C ALA A 47 -16.54 -19.76 1.25
N LEU A 48 -15.53 -19.03 0.78
CA LEU A 48 -15.33 -18.80 -0.66
C LEU A 48 -14.81 -20.05 -1.36
N ARG A 49 -13.91 -20.81 -0.73
CA ARG A 49 -13.38 -22.07 -1.28
C ARG A 49 -14.47 -23.09 -1.55
N ALA A 50 -15.43 -23.22 -0.63
CA ALA A 50 -16.55 -24.15 -0.75
C ALA A 50 -17.49 -23.86 -1.95
N ARG A 51 -17.38 -22.68 -2.58
CA ARG A 51 -18.18 -22.28 -3.75
C ARG A 51 -17.43 -22.41 -5.06
N LEU A 52 -16.18 -22.88 -5.05
CA LEU A 52 -15.39 -23.04 -6.26
C LEU A 52 -16.00 -24.12 -7.17
N PRO A 53 -16.02 -23.90 -8.50
CA PRO A 53 -16.52 -24.88 -9.45
C PRO A 53 -15.59 -26.10 -9.59
N SER A 54 -14.31 -25.94 -9.23
CA SER A 54 -13.28 -26.99 -9.28
C SER A 54 -12.16 -26.67 -8.29
N GLU A 55 -11.43 -27.69 -7.84
CA GLU A 55 -10.22 -27.47 -7.04
C GLU A 55 -9.12 -26.78 -7.87
N PRO A 56 -8.53 -25.70 -7.37
CA PRO A 56 -7.45 -25.00 -8.06
C PRO A 56 -6.13 -25.78 -7.93
N GLU A 57 -5.26 -25.64 -8.92
CA GLU A 57 -3.91 -26.21 -8.88
C GLU A 57 -3.04 -25.50 -7.82
N GLN A 58 -3.22 -24.19 -7.68
CA GLN A 58 -2.50 -23.39 -6.69
C GLN A 58 -3.41 -22.36 -6.02
N THR A 59 -3.19 -22.11 -4.73
CA THR A 59 -3.81 -21.00 -3.99
C THR A 59 -2.76 -19.94 -3.67
N LEU A 60 -3.05 -18.69 -4.04
CA LEU A 60 -2.21 -17.52 -3.83
C LEU A 60 -2.99 -16.54 -2.95
N VAL A 61 -2.47 -16.19 -1.77
CA VAL A 61 -3.19 -15.32 -0.83
C VAL A 61 -2.38 -14.06 -0.55
N CYS A 62 -3.02 -12.90 -0.59
CA CYS A 62 -2.52 -11.66 -0.01
C CYS A 62 -3.41 -11.20 1.14
N SER A 63 -2.90 -10.33 2.01
CA SER A 63 -3.72 -9.78 3.09
C SER A 63 -3.36 -8.35 3.49
N SER A 64 -4.40 -7.61 3.85
CA SER A 64 -4.33 -6.33 4.56
C SER A 64 -5.19 -6.32 5.83
N ALA A 65 -5.82 -7.46 6.17
CA ALA A 65 -6.61 -7.60 7.40
C ALA A 65 -5.74 -7.37 8.65
N GLY A 66 -6.33 -6.73 9.66
CA GLY A 66 -5.61 -6.27 10.85
C GLY A 66 -4.92 -4.91 10.69
N GLY A 67 -5.12 -4.22 9.55
CA GLY A 67 -4.65 -2.85 9.31
C GLY A 67 -3.24 -2.76 8.71
N GLY A 68 -2.95 -1.63 8.07
CA GLY A 68 -1.65 -1.35 7.43
C GLY A 68 -0.48 -1.39 8.42
N LEU A 69 0.71 -1.69 7.90
CA LEU A 69 1.95 -1.78 8.67
C LEU A 69 2.29 -0.42 9.32
N ARG A 70 2.36 -0.36 10.65
CA ARG A 70 2.79 0.83 11.40
C ARG A 70 4.30 0.79 11.61
N LEU A 71 5.05 1.69 10.98
CA LEU A 71 6.51 1.74 11.10
C LEU A 71 6.96 2.91 11.98
N ALA A 72 7.88 2.66 12.91
CA ALA A 72 8.66 3.72 13.56
C ALA A 72 10.07 3.76 12.97
N VAL A 73 10.57 4.95 12.65
CA VAL A 73 11.93 5.15 12.13
C VAL A 73 12.79 5.79 13.22
N VAL A 74 13.97 5.22 13.45
CA VAL A 74 15.01 5.77 14.34
C VAL A 74 16.25 6.01 13.49
N GLY A 75 16.55 7.28 13.22
CA GLY A 75 17.72 7.70 12.45
C GLY A 75 18.89 8.18 13.30
N TYR A 76 20.05 8.35 12.65
CA TYR A 76 21.21 9.07 13.21
C TYR A 76 20.93 10.58 13.27
N GLU A 77 20.46 11.14 12.16
CA GLU A 77 20.13 12.55 11.98
C GLU A 77 18.80 12.67 11.24
N ARG A 78 17.98 13.67 11.62
CA ARG A 78 16.59 13.81 11.16
C ARG A 78 16.53 14.06 9.65
N GLU A 79 17.31 15.01 9.15
CA GLU A 79 17.23 15.49 7.77
C GLU A 79 17.89 14.55 6.76
N VAL A 80 18.76 13.63 7.22
CA VAL A 80 19.47 12.70 6.35
C VAL A 80 18.93 11.29 6.52
N THR A 81 19.34 10.59 7.58
CA THR A 81 19.02 9.18 7.77
C THR A 81 17.59 8.94 8.24
N GLY A 82 17.02 9.87 9.03
CA GLY A 82 15.63 9.82 9.45
C GLY A 82 14.69 9.98 8.26
N GLU A 83 14.95 10.98 7.41
CA GLU A 83 14.22 11.20 6.16
C GLU A 83 14.39 10.03 5.18
N ALA A 84 15.61 9.49 5.02
CA ALA A 84 15.82 8.31 4.18
C ALA A 84 15.04 7.09 4.71
N GLY A 85 15.05 6.84 6.02
CA GLY A 85 14.26 5.78 6.64
C GLY A 85 12.75 6.01 6.51
N TYR A 86 12.28 7.26 6.60
CA TYR A 86 10.90 7.64 6.35
C TYR A 86 10.48 7.29 4.92
N ARG A 87 11.29 7.68 3.92
CA ARG A 87 11.10 7.34 2.50
C ARG A 87 11.09 5.84 2.24
N VAL A 88 12.00 5.09 2.86
CA VAL A 88 12.01 3.61 2.80
C VAL A 88 10.70 3.06 3.33
N GLY A 89 10.23 3.54 4.49
CA GLY A 89 8.95 3.13 5.07
C GLY A 89 7.76 3.35 4.16
N LEU A 90 7.66 4.55 3.56
CA LEU A 90 6.62 4.86 2.58
C LEU A 90 6.70 3.94 1.35
N SER A 91 7.91 3.73 0.83
CA SER A 91 8.13 2.83 -0.32
C SER A 91 7.86 1.35 -0.01
N ALA A 92 7.90 0.96 1.28
CA ALA A 92 7.51 -0.36 1.78
C ALA A 92 6.00 -0.47 2.06
N GLY A 93 5.22 0.55 1.70
CA GLY A 93 3.78 0.59 1.91
C GLY A 93 3.35 0.74 3.38
N ALA A 94 4.28 1.19 4.24
CA ALA A 94 4.04 1.36 5.67
C ALA A 94 3.49 2.75 5.99
N ARG A 95 2.60 2.83 6.98
CA ARG A 95 2.27 4.09 7.66
C ARG A 95 3.38 4.39 8.65
N VAL A 96 4.20 5.40 8.36
CA VAL A 96 5.23 5.86 9.31
C VAL A 96 4.56 6.65 10.42
N VAL A 97 4.49 6.05 11.62
CA VAL A 97 3.78 6.61 12.79
C VAL A 97 4.70 7.41 13.71
N HIS A 98 6.01 7.26 13.56
CA HIS A 98 6.99 7.94 14.39
C HIS A 98 8.33 8.07 13.66
N VAL A 99 8.99 9.22 13.80
CA VAL A 99 10.37 9.43 13.35
C VAL A 99 11.15 10.09 14.48
N ALA A 100 12.16 9.40 14.99
CA ALA A 100 13.15 9.91 15.95
C ALA A 100 14.53 9.96 15.30
N ALA A 101 15.40 10.82 15.81
CA ALA A 101 16.77 10.94 15.34
C ALA A 101 17.71 11.34 16.48
N GLY A 102 18.99 11.04 16.33
CA GLY A 102 19.99 11.26 17.36
C GLY A 102 20.02 10.15 18.41
N GLU A 103 20.72 10.41 19.51
CA GLU A 103 20.79 9.47 20.63
C GLU A 103 19.46 9.45 21.39
N LEU A 104 18.75 8.32 21.32
CA LEU A 104 17.45 8.16 21.98
C LEU A 104 17.59 8.29 23.49
N ASP A 105 16.73 9.11 24.08
CA ASP A 105 16.59 9.27 25.51
C ASP A 105 15.37 8.53 26.08
N GLY A 106 15.07 8.76 27.37
CA GLY A 106 13.95 8.08 28.04
C GLY A 106 12.59 8.56 27.55
N ALA A 107 12.49 9.84 27.17
CA ALA A 107 11.30 10.43 26.60
C ALA A 107 11.07 9.92 25.17
N ASP A 108 12.11 9.81 24.35
CA ASP A 108 12.00 9.30 22.99
C ASP A 108 11.47 7.86 22.96
N ILE A 109 11.98 6.99 23.85
CA ILE A 109 11.49 5.62 23.98
C ILE A 109 10.01 5.57 24.42
N ARG A 110 9.56 6.52 25.25
CA ARG A 110 8.14 6.62 25.63
C ARG A 110 7.29 7.06 24.44
N ALA A 111 7.70 8.12 23.74
CA ALA A 111 7.01 8.64 22.57
C ALA A 111 6.88 7.57 21.47
N LEU A 112 7.96 6.83 21.18
CA LEU A 112 7.95 5.72 20.24
C LEU A 112 6.92 4.65 20.65
N ARG A 113 6.86 4.28 21.93
CA ARG A 113 5.92 3.26 22.44
C ARG A 113 4.46 3.71 22.37
N GLU A 114 4.19 4.98 22.66
CA GLU A 114 2.84 5.56 22.59
C GLU A 114 2.26 5.49 21.17
N GLN A 115 3.12 5.57 20.15
CA GLN A 115 2.73 5.39 18.76
C GLN A 115 2.42 3.95 18.36
N ARG A 116 2.63 2.96 19.24
CA ARG A 116 2.31 1.53 19.00
C ARG A 116 2.73 1.05 17.59
N PRO A 117 4.01 1.14 17.22
CA PRO A 117 4.47 0.63 15.93
C PRO A 117 4.39 -0.90 15.89
N ASP A 118 4.27 -1.46 14.68
CA ASP A 118 4.35 -2.90 14.38
C ASP A 118 5.81 -3.34 14.11
N ILE A 119 6.65 -2.43 13.61
CA ILE A 119 8.09 -2.61 13.33
C ILE A 119 8.85 -1.33 13.69
N VAL A 120 10.09 -1.46 14.16
CA VAL A 120 11.05 -0.34 14.24
C VAL A 120 12.12 -0.50 13.16
N LEU A 121 12.29 0.51 12.30
CA LEU A 121 13.41 0.63 11.38
C LEU A 121 14.51 1.46 12.06
N LEU A 122 15.64 0.82 12.36
CA LEU A 122 16.83 1.46 12.89
C LEU A 122 17.82 1.70 11.74
N VAL A 123 18.04 2.96 11.39
CA VAL A 123 18.94 3.42 10.32
C VAL A 123 19.95 4.40 10.91
N GLY A 124 21.09 4.56 10.27
CA GLY A 124 22.07 5.55 10.73
C GLY A 124 23.52 5.16 10.56
N GLY A 125 24.35 6.19 10.40
CA GLY A 125 25.77 6.07 10.08
C GLY A 125 26.00 5.62 8.64
N THR A 126 26.95 6.24 7.96
CA THR A 126 27.47 5.71 6.69
C THR A 126 28.36 4.50 6.96
N ASP A 127 28.56 3.64 5.96
CA ASP A 127 29.52 2.54 6.05
C ASP A 127 30.94 3.10 6.19
N GLY A 128 31.77 2.53 7.07
CA GLY A 128 33.06 3.11 7.45
C GLY A 128 32.99 4.39 8.30
N GLY A 129 31.78 4.88 8.60
CA GLY A 129 31.53 6.11 9.33
C GLY A 129 31.32 5.91 10.84
N ASN A 130 30.75 6.91 11.49
CA ASN A 130 30.46 6.88 12.92
C ASN A 130 29.30 5.91 13.26
N SER A 131 29.55 4.95 14.13
CA SER A 131 28.58 3.94 14.59
C SER A 131 28.00 4.20 16.00
N ALA A 132 28.48 5.22 16.72
CA ALA A 132 28.18 5.43 18.13
C ALA A 132 26.67 5.57 18.40
N VAL A 133 25.98 6.42 17.63
CA VAL A 133 24.54 6.66 17.78
C VAL A 133 23.73 5.40 17.45
N LEU A 134 24.14 4.64 16.41
CA LEU A 134 23.49 3.39 16.03
C LEU A 134 23.57 2.35 17.16
N LEU A 135 24.77 2.18 17.74
CA LEU A 135 25.02 1.27 18.86
C LEU A 135 24.31 1.69 20.14
N HIS A 136 24.30 3.00 20.42
CA HIS A 136 23.55 3.58 21.55
C HIS A 136 22.06 3.27 21.39
N ASN A 137 21.47 3.60 20.24
CA ASN A 137 20.06 3.38 19.97
C ASN A 137 19.69 1.88 20.00
N ALA A 138 20.53 1.01 19.46
CA ALA A 138 20.35 -0.44 19.58
C ALA A 138 20.31 -0.88 21.05
N THR A 139 21.19 -0.35 21.90
CA THR A 139 21.22 -0.66 23.34
C THR A 139 19.95 -0.16 24.05
N ARG A 140 19.48 1.03 23.70
CA ARG A 140 18.24 1.60 24.24
C ARG A 140 17.02 0.76 23.85
N LEU A 141 16.91 0.37 22.59
CA LEU A 141 15.83 -0.47 22.07
C LEU A 141 15.87 -1.89 22.68
N ALA A 142 17.06 -2.48 22.85
CA ALA A 142 17.25 -3.77 23.49
C ALA A 142 16.63 -3.81 24.91
N ARG A 143 16.93 -2.78 25.70
CA ARG A 143 16.50 -2.66 27.10
C ARG A 143 15.09 -2.09 27.29
N ALA A 144 14.52 -1.45 26.27
CA ALA A 144 13.20 -0.87 26.32
C ALA A 144 12.08 -1.94 26.34
N ARG A 145 10.90 -1.60 26.85
CA ARG A 145 9.70 -2.46 26.73
C ARG A 145 9.06 -2.34 25.35
N ILE A 146 9.83 -2.64 24.30
CA ILE A 146 9.42 -2.62 22.89
C ILE A 146 9.50 -4.06 22.37
N THR A 147 8.36 -4.73 22.20
CA THR A 147 8.29 -6.15 21.81
C THR A 147 8.26 -6.40 20.31
N VAL A 148 8.10 -5.33 19.53
CA VAL A 148 8.06 -5.41 18.07
C VAL A 148 9.44 -5.72 17.48
N PRO A 149 9.49 -6.43 16.33
CA PRO A 149 10.74 -6.70 15.63
C PRO A 149 11.42 -5.41 15.14
N ILE A 150 12.75 -5.47 15.04
CA ILE A 150 13.59 -4.35 14.60
C ILE A 150 14.26 -4.70 13.27
N VAL A 151 14.10 -3.86 12.25
CA VAL A 151 14.91 -3.92 11.02
C VAL A 151 16.11 -3.01 11.21
N VAL A 152 17.32 -3.55 11.12
CA VAL A 152 18.56 -2.79 11.25
C VAL A 152 19.16 -2.59 9.87
N ALA A 153 19.22 -1.34 9.42
CA ALA A 153 19.69 -0.96 8.10
C ALA A 153 20.58 0.30 8.18
N GLY A 154 21.54 0.27 9.11
CA GLY A 154 22.55 1.31 9.33
C GLY A 154 23.96 0.80 9.03
N ASN A 155 24.98 1.54 9.47
CA ASN A 155 26.40 1.25 9.25
C ASN A 155 26.74 -0.26 9.30
N ALA A 156 27.22 -0.78 8.17
CA ALA A 156 27.51 -2.20 7.97
C ALA A 156 28.58 -2.75 8.93
N ASP A 157 29.58 -1.94 9.29
CA ASP A 157 30.66 -2.34 10.19
C ASP A 157 30.16 -2.56 11.63
N ALA A 158 29.05 -1.93 11.99
CA ALA A 158 28.42 -2.05 13.30
C ALA A 158 27.29 -3.10 13.35
N ALA A 159 26.90 -3.68 12.20
CA ALA A 159 25.73 -4.54 12.10
C ALA A 159 25.81 -5.77 13.02
N GLU A 160 26.96 -6.45 13.08
CA GLU A 160 27.13 -7.64 13.93
C GLU A 160 27.14 -7.28 15.42
N GLN A 161 27.68 -6.12 15.78
CA GLN A 161 27.67 -5.65 17.15
C GLN A 161 26.24 -5.26 17.60
N VAL A 162 25.48 -4.58 16.74
CA VAL A 162 24.05 -4.29 16.96
C VAL A 162 23.27 -5.59 17.12
N ALA A 163 23.52 -6.57 16.24
CA ALA A 163 22.90 -7.89 16.33
C ALA A 163 23.20 -8.56 17.68
N GLY A 164 24.45 -8.53 18.15
CA GLY A 164 24.84 -9.02 19.47
C GLY A 164 24.05 -8.35 20.62
N ILE A 165 23.92 -7.02 20.57
CA ILE A 165 23.15 -6.24 21.55
C ILE A 165 21.68 -6.66 21.58
N LEU A 166 21.03 -6.77 20.42
CA LEU A 166 19.62 -7.15 20.31
C LEU A 166 19.40 -8.60 20.74
N ARG A 167 20.26 -9.54 20.30
CA ARG A 167 20.23 -10.96 20.71
C ARG A 167 20.35 -11.11 22.23
N SER A 168 21.20 -10.32 22.89
CA SER A 168 21.45 -10.41 24.34
C SER A 168 20.20 -10.20 25.21
N THR A 169 19.16 -9.57 24.66
CA THR A 169 17.88 -9.31 25.35
C THR A 169 16.71 -10.07 24.74
N GLY A 170 16.97 -11.00 23.81
CA GLY A 170 15.95 -11.78 23.11
C GLY A 170 15.10 -10.95 22.14
N ARG A 171 15.58 -9.79 21.68
CA ARG A 171 14.85 -9.00 20.67
C ARG A 171 14.88 -9.72 19.33
N ARG A 172 13.73 -9.70 18.67
CA ARG A 172 13.60 -10.12 17.27
C ARG A 172 14.12 -9.01 16.37
N PHE A 173 14.97 -9.35 15.42
CA PHE A 173 15.47 -8.39 14.45
C PHE A 173 15.87 -9.07 13.14
N VAL A 174 15.96 -8.26 12.08
CA VAL A 174 16.48 -8.64 10.77
C VAL A 174 17.52 -7.60 10.38
N LEU A 175 18.65 -8.06 9.84
CA LEU A 175 19.68 -7.20 9.28
C LEU A 175 19.38 -6.95 7.80
N ALA A 176 19.65 -5.73 7.35
CA ALA A 176 19.57 -5.32 5.97
C ALA A 176 20.77 -4.42 5.63
N ASP A 177 21.02 -4.23 4.34
CA ASP A 177 22.05 -3.30 3.88
C ASP A 177 21.71 -1.87 4.31
N ASN A 178 22.75 -1.07 4.50
CA ASN A 178 22.60 0.30 4.97
C ASN A 178 21.74 1.13 4.01
N VAL A 179 20.73 1.82 4.54
CA VAL A 179 19.88 2.73 3.76
C VAL A 179 20.66 3.93 3.23
N VAL A 180 21.68 4.39 3.97
CA VAL A 180 22.53 5.51 3.58
C VAL A 180 24.00 5.08 3.66
N PRO A 181 24.47 4.23 2.72
CA PRO A 181 25.81 3.63 2.81
C PRO A 181 26.91 4.69 2.70
N ARG A 182 26.65 5.78 1.95
CA ARG A 182 27.54 6.94 1.82
C ARG A 182 26.72 8.23 1.76
N ILE A 183 27.35 9.36 2.06
CA ILE A 183 26.71 10.68 2.00
C ILE A 183 26.15 10.92 0.59
N GLY A 184 24.88 11.31 0.50
CA GLY A 184 24.20 11.59 -0.76
C GLY A 184 23.70 10.35 -1.52
N ALA A 185 23.88 9.13 -1.00
CA ALA A 185 23.38 7.90 -1.62
C ALA A 185 22.30 7.24 -0.73
N ILE A 186 21.20 6.79 -1.35
CA ILE A 186 20.14 6.03 -0.67
C ILE A 186 20.03 4.64 -1.31
N SER A 187 20.11 3.57 -0.51
CA SER A 187 19.94 2.18 -0.94
C SER A 187 18.73 1.55 -0.24
N PRO A 188 17.51 1.68 -0.79
CA PRO A 188 16.28 1.33 -0.06
C PRO A 188 15.90 -0.15 -0.15
N LEU A 189 16.44 -0.89 -1.12
CA LEU A 189 15.91 -2.20 -1.52
C LEU A 189 15.99 -3.24 -0.41
N SER A 190 17.16 -3.37 0.22
CA SER A 190 17.41 -4.37 1.27
C SER A 190 16.52 -4.13 2.48
N ALA A 191 16.46 -2.89 2.97
CA ALA A 191 15.61 -2.49 4.09
C ALA A 191 14.12 -2.68 3.77
N ARG A 192 13.67 -2.32 2.56
CA ARG A 192 12.29 -2.53 2.11
C ARG A 192 11.91 -4.02 2.12
N THR A 193 12.78 -4.88 1.60
CA THR A 193 12.56 -6.34 1.61
C THR A 193 12.47 -6.87 3.04
N ALA A 194 13.40 -6.47 3.92
CA ALA A 194 13.38 -6.87 5.33
C ALA A 194 12.11 -6.41 6.07
N ILE A 195 11.65 -5.18 5.82
CA ILE A 195 10.38 -4.67 6.40
C ILE A 195 9.20 -5.54 5.97
N ARG A 196 9.11 -5.88 4.67
CA ARG A 196 8.03 -6.71 4.12
C ARG A 196 8.06 -8.12 4.70
N GLU A 197 9.23 -8.74 4.78
CA GLU A 197 9.41 -10.07 5.36
C GLU A 197 8.99 -10.09 6.84
N VAL A 198 9.46 -9.13 7.62
CA VAL A 198 9.11 -9.01 9.04
C VAL A 198 7.60 -8.81 9.22
N PHE A 199 6.97 -8.00 8.36
CA PHE A 199 5.52 -7.80 8.40
C PHE A 199 4.75 -9.12 8.16
N LEU A 200 5.13 -9.88 7.13
CA LEU A 200 4.50 -11.16 6.82
C LEU A 200 4.67 -12.19 7.96
N GLN A 201 5.91 -12.39 8.42
CA GLN A 201 6.22 -13.41 9.41
C GLN A 201 5.69 -13.09 10.82
N HIS A 202 5.74 -11.81 11.23
CA HIS A 202 5.57 -11.44 12.64
C HIS A 202 4.34 -10.60 12.90
N VAL A 203 3.87 -9.81 11.93
CA VAL A 203 2.75 -8.89 12.15
C VAL A 203 1.44 -9.55 11.73
N ILE A 204 1.36 -10.09 10.51
CA ILE A 204 0.15 -10.80 10.06
C ILE A 204 -0.12 -12.03 10.95
N GLY A 205 0.92 -12.82 11.25
CA GLY A 205 0.81 -13.93 12.21
C GLY A 205 0.56 -13.50 13.65
N GLY A 206 1.02 -12.30 14.05
CA GLY A 206 0.94 -11.81 15.43
C GLY A 206 -0.34 -11.03 15.77
N LYS A 207 -1.10 -10.57 14.77
CA LYS A 207 -2.35 -9.81 14.97
C LYS A 207 -3.54 -10.65 15.43
N GLY A 208 -3.35 -11.96 15.63
CA GLY A 208 -4.42 -12.86 16.12
C GLY A 208 -5.57 -13.02 15.14
N LEU A 209 -5.31 -12.81 13.84
CA LEU A 209 -6.32 -12.89 12.78
C LEU A 209 -6.86 -14.31 12.56
N SER A 210 -6.09 -15.33 12.96
CA SER A 210 -6.47 -16.73 12.89
C SER A 210 -5.97 -17.48 14.12
N ARG A 211 -6.64 -18.57 14.49
CA ARG A 211 -6.32 -19.41 15.66
C ARG A 211 -5.04 -20.24 15.51
N GLY A 212 -4.48 -20.34 14.30
CA GLY A 212 -3.30 -21.16 14.02
C GLY A 212 -2.38 -20.59 12.93
N PRO A 213 -1.27 -21.29 12.62
CA PRO A 213 -0.25 -20.79 11.68
C PRO A 213 -0.69 -20.83 10.21
N ARG A 214 -1.81 -21.51 9.90
CA ARG A 214 -2.31 -21.73 8.54
C ARG A 214 -2.43 -20.42 7.77
N PHE A 215 -3.02 -19.39 8.38
CA PHE A 215 -3.20 -18.11 7.70
C PHE A 215 -1.85 -17.46 7.33
N ALA A 216 -0.93 -17.37 8.29
CA ALA A 216 0.40 -16.83 8.04
C ALA A 216 1.18 -17.63 6.98
N SER A 217 0.99 -18.96 6.90
CA SER A 217 1.61 -19.79 5.85
C SER A 217 0.99 -19.62 4.47
N LEU A 218 -0.26 -19.15 4.37
CA LEU A 218 -0.94 -18.95 3.09
C LEU A 218 -0.62 -17.57 2.48
N VAL A 219 -0.45 -16.55 3.31
CA VAL A 219 -0.24 -15.17 2.86
C VAL A 219 1.17 -15.01 2.27
N ARG A 220 1.22 -14.70 0.97
CA ARG A 220 2.45 -14.48 0.20
C ARG A 220 2.88 -13.02 0.14
N ALA A 221 1.92 -12.11 0.22
CA ALA A 221 2.18 -10.68 0.09
C ALA A 221 1.16 -9.85 0.89
N PRO A 222 1.54 -8.64 1.32
CA PRO A 222 0.56 -7.61 1.68
C PRO A 222 -0.32 -7.27 0.48
N THR A 223 -1.63 -7.07 0.67
CA THR A 223 -2.54 -6.69 -0.42
C THR A 223 -2.02 -5.49 -1.23
N PRO A 224 -1.55 -4.38 -0.61
CA PRO A 224 -1.13 -3.23 -1.39
C PRO A 224 0.11 -3.48 -2.23
N ASP A 225 1.00 -4.38 -1.78
CA ASP A 225 2.16 -4.76 -2.57
C ASP A 225 1.75 -5.64 -3.75
N ALA A 226 0.78 -6.54 -3.55
CA ALA A 226 0.22 -7.32 -4.64
C ALA A 226 -0.47 -6.39 -5.66
N VAL A 227 -1.21 -5.38 -5.22
CA VAL A 227 -1.80 -4.39 -6.12
C VAL A 227 -0.73 -3.59 -6.85
N LEU A 228 0.31 -3.07 -6.17
CA LEU A 228 1.40 -2.32 -6.82
C LEU A 228 2.14 -3.18 -7.86
N SER A 229 2.42 -4.46 -7.55
CA SER A 229 2.96 -5.41 -8.53
C SER A 229 2.02 -5.62 -9.72
N GLY A 230 0.71 -5.72 -9.48
CA GLY A 230 -0.29 -5.84 -10.53
C GLY A 230 -0.37 -4.60 -11.43
N VAL A 231 -0.26 -3.41 -10.85
CA VAL A 231 -0.19 -2.12 -11.56
C VAL A 231 1.06 -2.06 -12.45
N ALA A 232 2.19 -2.61 -11.99
CA ALA A 232 3.40 -2.70 -12.80
C ALA A 232 3.22 -3.60 -14.02
N VAL A 233 2.63 -4.78 -13.82
CA VAL A 233 2.34 -5.72 -14.92
C VAL A 233 1.34 -5.11 -15.89
N LEU A 234 0.35 -4.36 -15.39
CA LEU A 234 -0.57 -3.62 -16.25
C LEU A 234 0.19 -2.57 -17.09
N ALA A 235 1.10 -1.81 -16.49
CA ALA A 235 1.95 -0.89 -17.24
C ALA A 235 2.76 -1.59 -18.33
N ASP A 236 3.36 -2.74 -18.05
CA ASP A 236 4.11 -3.52 -19.06
C ASP A 236 3.23 -3.91 -20.27
N VAL A 237 1.91 -3.97 -20.12
CA VAL A 237 0.95 -4.33 -21.18
C VAL A 237 0.48 -3.10 -21.96
N VAL A 238 0.27 -1.95 -21.30
CA VAL A 238 -0.38 -0.77 -21.92
C VAL A 238 0.37 0.55 -21.88
N GLY A 239 1.56 0.59 -21.30
CA GLY A 239 2.30 1.83 -21.04
C GLY A 239 1.94 2.44 -19.70
N ASP A 240 2.32 3.70 -19.48
CA ASP A 240 2.19 4.38 -18.20
C ASP A 240 0.75 4.37 -17.65
N VAL A 241 0.60 3.93 -16.40
CA VAL A 241 -0.69 3.82 -15.73
C VAL A 241 -0.73 4.54 -14.39
N MET A 242 -1.91 5.04 -14.03
CA MET A 242 -2.27 5.48 -12.70
C MET A 242 -3.53 4.74 -12.23
N VAL A 243 -3.55 4.26 -11.00
CA VAL A 243 -4.69 3.58 -10.40
C VAL A 243 -5.14 4.28 -9.13
N ILE A 244 -6.44 4.48 -8.98
CA ILE A 244 -7.05 5.10 -7.80
C ILE A 244 -7.99 4.07 -7.18
N ASP A 245 -7.59 3.51 -6.04
CA ASP A 245 -8.38 2.53 -5.29
C ASP A 245 -9.10 3.21 -4.11
N ILE A 246 -10.42 3.39 -4.26
CA ILE A 246 -11.27 4.09 -3.30
C ILE A 246 -11.86 3.09 -2.30
N GLY A 247 -11.27 3.05 -1.10
CA GLY A 247 -11.66 2.18 -0.01
C GLY A 247 -12.59 2.82 1.02
N GLY A 248 -13.08 2.00 1.95
CA GLY A 248 -13.88 2.48 3.09
C GLY A 248 -13.08 3.28 4.13
N ALA A 249 -11.77 3.06 4.21
CA ALA A 249 -10.90 3.71 5.20
C ALA A 249 -9.76 4.54 4.60
N THR A 250 -9.34 4.22 3.38
CA THR A 250 -8.24 4.90 2.68
C THR A 250 -8.59 5.04 1.21
N THR A 251 -7.96 6.01 0.55
CA THR A 251 -7.85 6.05 -0.90
C THR A 251 -6.38 5.89 -1.24
N ASP A 252 -6.07 4.87 -2.02
CA ASP A 252 -4.70 4.56 -2.42
C ASP A 252 -4.52 4.97 -3.89
N VAL A 253 -3.43 5.67 -4.19
CA VAL A 253 -3.07 6.02 -5.57
C VAL A 253 -1.77 5.33 -5.93
N TYR A 254 -1.81 4.53 -6.97
CA TYR A 254 -0.66 3.83 -7.54
C TYR A 254 -0.30 4.46 -8.87
N SER A 255 0.98 4.48 -9.22
CA SER A 255 1.40 4.75 -10.60
C SER A 255 2.62 3.92 -10.96
N ALA A 256 2.66 3.51 -12.22
CA ALA A 256 3.80 2.86 -12.85
C ALA A 256 4.09 3.63 -14.16
N LEU A 257 5.24 4.29 -14.18
CA LEU A 257 5.75 5.11 -15.29
C LEU A 257 6.96 4.39 -15.87
N ILE A 258 6.91 4.00 -17.14
CA ILE A 258 7.95 3.21 -17.79
C ILE A 258 9.07 4.15 -18.23
N PRO A 259 10.30 4.01 -17.70
CA PRO A 259 11.43 4.84 -18.12
C PRO A 259 11.73 4.66 -19.62
N GLN A 260 11.94 5.77 -20.34
CA GLN A 260 12.31 5.76 -21.76
C GLN A 260 13.71 6.37 -21.98
N GLY A 261 14.45 5.91 -22.99
CA GLY A 261 15.71 6.54 -23.44
C GLY A 261 16.95 6.26 -22.56
N GLU A 262 17.85 7.25 -22.45
CA GLU A 262 19.10 7.18 -21.68
C GLU A 262 18.88 6.96 -20.16
N ASP A 263 17.67 7.27 -19.66
CA ASP A 263 17.26 7.08 -18.26
C ASP A 263 17.11 5.59 -17.86
N ALA A 264 16.87 4.69 -18.83
CA ALA A 264 16.74 3.26 -18.57
C ALA A 264 18.03 2.60 -18.04
N ALA A 265 19.20 3.19 -18.33
CA ALA A 265 20.50 2.67 -17.92
C ALA A 265 20.97 3.21 -16.55
N ILE A 266 20.44 4.35 -16.11
CA ILE A 266 20.89 5.06 -14.89
C ILE A 266 19.93 4.82 -13.71
N GLU A 267 18.64 4.58 -13.95
CA GLU A 267 17.62 4.56 -12.90
C GLU A 267 17.43 3.23 -12.16
N ARG A 268 17.95 2.11 -12.69
CA ARG A 268 17.73 0.78 -12.08
C ARG A 268 18.39 0.59 -10.71
N ASP A 269 19.47 1.32 -10.43
CA ASP A 269 20.28 1.10 -9.22
C ASP A 269 20.22 2.22 -8.16
N VAL A 270 19.64 3.40 -8.44
CA VAL A 270 19.76 4.56 -7.52
C VAL A 270 18.43 5.19 -7.09
N VAL A 271 17.33 5.09 -7.87
CA VAL A 271 16.03 5.69 -7.46
C VAL A 271 14.84 4.84 -7.92
N GLY A 272 14.65 3.68 -7.28
CA GLY A 272 13.49 2.79 -7.54
C GLY A 272 12.11 3.39 -7.22
N THR A 273 12.04 4.65 -6.78
CA THR A 273 10.83 5.41 -6.44
C THR A 273 10.25 6.23 -7.61
N LEU A 274 10.99 6.39 -8.71
CA LEU A 274 10.54 7.21 -9.85
C LEU A 274 9.55 6.45 -10.74
N TRP A 275 9.84 5.19 -11.07
CA TRP A 275 9.00 4.40 -11.97
C TRP A 275 7.71 3.92 -11.28
N GLN A 276 7.80 3.34 -10.08
CA GLN A 276 6.63 2.90 -9.29
C GLN A 276 6.42 3.77 -8.06
N ALA A 277 5.17 4.11 -7.77
CA ALA A 277 4.81 4.65 -6.47
C ALA A 277 3.42 4.25 -6.02
N ARG A 278 3.23 4.35 -4.72
CA ARG A 278 1.95 4.27 -4.02
C ARG A 278 1.89 5.39 -3.01
N THR A 279 0.80 6.14 -3.00
CA THR A 279 0.43 7.06 -1.92
C THR A 279 -0.81 6.52 -1.22
N VAL A 280 -0.84 6.60 0.11
CA VAL A 280 -1.95 6.09 0.94
C VAL A 280 -2.57 7.26 1.71
N GLU A 281 -3.79 7.60 1.35
CA GLU A 281 -4.51 8.72 1.96
C GLU A 281 -5.43 8.21 3.06
N ALA A 282 -4.89 8.13 4.27
CA ALA A 282 -5.58 7.56 5.43
C ALA A 282 -6.77 8.41 5.93
N ASP A 283 -6.81 9.69 5.55
CA ASP A 283 -7.91 10.61 5.82
C ASP A 283 -8.97 10.62 4.69
N LEU A 284 -8.81 9.85 3.62
CA LEU A 284 -9.69 9.86 2.45
C LEU A 284 -10.40 8.53 2.23
N GLY A 285 -11.30 8.12 3.12
CA GLY A 285 -12.09 6.88 2.98
C GLY A 285 -13.58 7.13 2.93
N MET A 286 -14.32 6.21 2.31
CA MET A 286 -15.77 6.36 2.10
C MET A 286 -16.62 6.15 3.36
N ARG A 287 -16.06 5.57 4.42
CA ARG A 287 -16.75 5.24 5.68
C ARG A 287 -15.95 5.74 6.87
N TRP A 288 -14.99 4.95 7.33
CA TRP A 288 -14.19 5.20 8.55
C TRP A 288 -13.54 6.58 8.62
N SER A 289 -13.17 7.16 7.48
CA SER A 289 -12.52 8.47 7.37
C SER A 289 -13.31 9.42 6.46
N ALA A 290 -14.63 9.21 6.29
CA ALA A 290 -15.46 10.05 5.43
C ALA A 290 -15.49 11.52 5.86
N ALA A 291 -15.48 11.78 7.17
CA ALA A 291 -15.33 13.14 7.69
C ALA A 291 -14.01 13.80 7.22
N GLY A 292 -12.93 13.03 7.11
CA GLY A 292 -11.64 13.50 6.59
C GLY A 292 -11.69 13.90 5.12
N VAL A 293 -12.52 13.25 4.29
CA VAL A 293 -12.79 13.67 2.91
C VAL A 293 -13.39 15.08 2.86
N ALA A 294 -14.38 15.36 3.73
CA ALA A 294 -15.00 16.68 3.80
C ALA A 294 -14.03 17.76 4.31
N GLU A 295 -13.20 17.46 5.31
CA GLU A 295 -12.14 18.35 5.77
C GLU A 295 -11.12 18.65 4.67
N ALA A 296 -10.71 17.60 3.94
CA ALA A 296 -9.75 17.73 2.86
C ALA A 296 -10.32 18.56 1.71
N ALA A 297 -11.59 18.39 1.37
CA ALA A 297 -12.29 19.22 0.40
C ALA A 297 -12.25 20.69 0.78
N ALA A 298 -12.51 21.02 2.04
CA ALA A 298 -12.46 22.39 2.54
C ALA A 298 -11.04 22.98 2.43
N ARG A 299 -10.01 22.22 2.80
CA ARG A 299 -8.59 22.63 2.66
C ARG A 299 -8.21 22.86 1.20
N GLU A 300 -8.70 22.01 0.30
CA GLU A 300 -8.45 22.04 -1.14
C GLU A 300 -9.38 22.99 -1.92
N ARG A 301 -10.30 23.67 -1.21
CA ARG A 301 -11.35 24.54 -1.76
C ARG A 301 -12.21 23.85 -2.82
N ILE A 302 -12.48 22.56 -2.65
CA ILE A 302 -13.41 21.79 -3.46
C ILE A 302 -14.81 21.98 -2.86
N PRO A 303 -15.79 22.51 -3.62
CA PRO A 303 -17.13 22.71 -3.10
C PRO A 303 -17.80 21.36 -2.82
N LEU A 304 -18.23 21.17 -1.57
CA LEU A 304 -19.07 20.06 -1.16
C LEU A 304 -20.41 20.62 -0.63
N PRO A 305 -21.55 20.09 -1.09
CA PRO A 305 -22.85 20.48 -0.54
C PRO A 305 -22.94 20.18 0.96
N PRO A 306 -23.65 21.00 1.76
CA PRO A 306 -23.84 20.77 3.19
C PRO A 306 -24.40 19.38 3.52
N GLU A 307 -25.32 18.87 2.70
CA GLU A 307 -25.92 17.54 2.81
C GLU A 307 -24.89 16.42 2.64
N VAL A 308 -23.91 16.56 1.75
CA VAL A 308 -22.82 15.59 1.58
C VAL A 308 -21.86 15.64 2.77
N THR A 309 -21.62 16.84 3.33
CA THR A 309 -20.81 16.99 4.55
C THR A 309 -21.47 16.34 5.76
N ALA A 310 -22.79 16.53 5.91
CA ALA A 310 -23.58 15.87 6.96
C ALA A 310 -23.61 14.34 6.77
N TYR A 311 -23.77 13.87 5.53
CA TYR A 311 -23.71 12.47 5.18
C TYR A 311 -22.34 11.85 5.53
N ALA A 312 -21.24 12.53 5.20
CA ALA A 312 -19.89 12.10 5.54
C ALA A 312 -19.69 11.90 7.05
N ALA A 313 -20.20 12.83 7.86
CA ALA A 313 -20.17 12.70 9.32
C ALA A 313 -21.00 11.51 9.81
N ALA A 314 -22.18 11.28 9.22
CA ALA A 314 -23.06 10.17 9.58
C ALA A 314 -22.42 8.81 9.28
N VAL A 315 -21.90 8.59 8.07
CA VAL A 315 -21.27 7.31 7.68
C VAL A 315 -19.90 7.09 8.34
N SER A 316 -19.26 8.15 8.83
CA SER A 316 -18.07 8.04 9.67
C SER A 316 -18.42 7.59 11.09
N ALA A 317 -19.59 7.96 11.61
CA ALA A 317 -20.09 7.52 12.90
C ALA A 317 -20.68 6.09 12.86
N ASP A 318 -21.25 5.68 11.72
CA ASP A 318 -21.70 4.32 11.44
C ASP A 318 -21.09 3.77 10.13
N PRO A 319 -19.87 3.20 10.19
CA PRO A 319 -19.20 2.66 9.00
C PRO A 319 -19.91 1.48 8.33
N ALA A 320 -20.88 0.86 9.00
CA ALA A 320 -21.69 -0.23 8.43
C ALA A 320 -22.81 0.29 7.53
N HIS A 321 -23.13 1.59 7.60
CA HIS A 321 -24.14 2.22 6.75
C HIS A 321 -23.71 2.18 5.28
N LEU A 322 -24.59 1.67 4.43
CA LEU A 322 -24.46 1.68 2.97
C LEU A 322 -25.53 2.61 2.39
N PRO A 323 -25.26 3.30 1.26
CA PRO A 323 -26.16 4.29 0.70
C PRO A 323 -27.53 3.68 0.42
N GLN A 324 -28.58 4.34 0.92
CA GLN A 324 -29.96 3.93 0.75
C GLN A 324 -30.68 4.89 -0.20
N GLY A 325 -31.04 4.39 -1.38
CA GLY A 325 -31.76 5.14 -2.40
C GLY A 325 -30.91 6.17 -3.15
N PRO A 326 -31.51 6.86 -4.15
CA PRO A 326 -30.74 7.68 -5.11
C PRO A 326 -30.01 8.88 -4.50
N ALA A 327 -30.55 9.49 -3.45
CA ALA A 327 -29.95 10.66 -2.82
C ALA A 327 -28.63 10.32 -2.12
N GLU A 328 -28.61 9.27 -1.29
CA GLU A 328 -27.39 8.84 -0.62
C GLU A 328 -26.37 8.27 -1.60
N VAL A 329 -26.80 7.60 -2.66
CA VAL A 329 -25.90 7.19 -3.76
C VAL A 329 -25.22 8.42 -4.37
N GLY A 330 -25.96 9.51 -4.61
CA GLY A 330 -25.41 10.77 -5.07
C GLY A 330 -24.39 11.38 -4.10
N HIS A 331 -24.65 11.31 -2.79
CA HIS A 331 -23.69 11.76 -1.77
C HIS A 331 -22.42 10.89 -1.75
N ASP A 332 -22.57 9.57 -1.86
CA ASP A 332 -21.45 8.62 -1.93
C ASP A 332 -20.58 8.91 -3.17
N LEU A 333 -21.17 9.13 -4.34
CA LEU A 333 -20.44 9.48 -5.56
C LEU A 333 -19.72 10.83 -5.44
N ALA A 334 -20.33 11.84 -4.79
CA ALA A 334 -19.70 13.13 -4.53
C ALA A 334 -18.50 13.01 -3.58
N LEU A 335 -18.60 12.17 -2.54
CA LEU A 335 -17.48 11.85 -1.66
C LEU A 335 -16.37 11.09 -2.40
N ALA A 336 -16.71 10.07 -3.19
CA ALA A 336 -15.75 9.30 -3.98
C ALA A 336 -14.97 10.19 -4.96
N ARG A 337 -15.69 11.07 -5.68
CA ARG A 337 -15.07 12.07 -6.56
C ARG A 337 -14.09 12.95 -5.81
N THR A 338 -14.48 13.44 -4.63
CA THR A 338 -13.63 14.32 -3.84
C THR A 338 -12.40 13.60 -3.30
N ALA A 339 -12.57 12.38 -2.78
CA ALA A 339 -11.47 11.52 -2.33
C ALA A 339 -10.48 11.24 -3.47
N ALA A 340 -10.97 10.83 -4.65
CA ALA A 340 -10.14 10.58 -5.82
C ALA A 340 -9.33 11.82 -6.26
N LEU A 341 -9.97 12.99 -6.32
CA LEU A 341 -9.32 14.25 -6.68
C LEU A 341 -8.21 14.64 -5.71
N VAL A 342 -8.52 14.65 -4.41
CA VAL A 342 -7.54 15.03 -3.39
C VAL A 342 -6.39 14.03 -3.36
N ALA A 343 -6.68 12.73 -3.46
CA ALA A 343 -5.64 11.70 -3.48
C ALA A 343 -4.72 11.82 -4.71
N ALA A 344 -5.28 12.03 -5.89
CA ALA A 344 -4.49 12.23 -7.11
C ALA A 344 -3.63 13.49 -7.05
N ARG A 345 -4.18 14.61 -6.55
CA ARG A 345 -3.43 15.84 -6.27
C ARG A 345 -2.23 15.58 -5.36
N ARG A 346 -2.45 14.93 -4.21
CA ARG A 346 -1.39 14.64 -3.24
C ARG A 346 -0.35 13.67 -3.81
N HIS A 347 -0.76 12.69 -4.62
CA HIS A 347 0.15 11.77 -5.30
C HIS A 347 1.03 12.46 -6.36
N GLY A 348 0.46 13.42 -7.11
CA GLY A 348 1.17 14.13 -8.17
C GLY A 348 2.01 15.32 -7.72
N ARG A 349 1.70 15.92 -6.57
CA ARG A 349 2.43 17.08 -6.03
C ARG A 349 3.79 16.68 -5.47
N PRO A 350 4.77 17.59 -5.50
CA PRO A 350 6.03 17.40 -4.81
C PRO A 350 5.81 17.47 -3.30
N HIS A 351 6.53 16.64 -2.53
CA HIS A 351 6.41 16.64 -1.06
C HIS A 351 7.16 17.81 -0.44
N THR A 352 8.18 18.32 -1.13
CA THR A 352 9.00 19.47 -0.72
C THR A 352 9.15 20.46 -1.87
N SER A 353 9.49 21.72 -1.57
CA SER A 353 9.73 22.75 -2.59
C SER A 353 10.93 22.46 -3.50
N ALA A 354 11.80 21.53 -3.13
CA ALA A 354 12.97 21.12 -3.90
C ALA A 354 12.67 19.97 -4.88
N GLU A 355 11.52 19.31 -4.75
CA GLU A 355 11.12 18.19 -5.60
C GLU A 355 10.30 18.67 -6.81
N SER A 356 10.50 18.02 -7.95
CA SER A 356 9.62 18.19 -9.11
C SER A 356 8.31 17.43 -8.88
N PRO A 357 7.15 17.95 -9.35
CA PRO A 357 5.92 17.17 -9.40
C PRO A 357 6.13 15.87 -10.17
N ARG A 358 5.40 14.81 -9.79
CA ARG A 358 5.46 13.52 -10.47
C ARG A 358 5.01 13.70 -11.94
N PRO A 359 5.72 13.12 -12.93
CA PRO A 359 5.44 13.36 -14.35
C PRO A 359 4.24 12.52 -14.83
N LEU A 360 3.05 12.81 -14.29
CA LEU A 360 1.82 12.07 -14.59
C LEU A 360 1.13 12.55 -15.88
N THR A 361 1.64 13.59 -16.56
CA THR A 361 1.01 14.14 -17.78
C THR A 361 0.92 13.12 -18.91
N ASP A 362 1.92 12.25 -19.04
CA ASP A 362 2.03 11.28 -20.14
C ASP A 362 1.43 9.91 -19.80
N VAL A 363 0.80 9.76 -18.63
CA VAL A 363 0.05 8.55 -18.26
C VAL A 363 -1.04 8.31 -19.32
N GLY A 364 -1.00 7.13 -19.93
CA GLY A 364 -1.94 6.74 -21.00
C GLY A 364 -3.25 6.18 -20.48
N LEU A 365 -3.27 5.68 -19.24
CA LEU A 365 -4.43 5.02 -18.63
C LEU A 365 -4.59 5.40 -17.15
N VAL A 366 -5.80 5.85 -16.77
CA VAL A 366 -6.23 6.00 -15.38
C VAL A 366 -7.30 4.96 -15.07
N VAL A 367 -7.05 4.10 -14.09
CA VAL A 367 -7.99 3.06 -13.66
C VAL A 367 -8.55 3.41 -12.28
N GLY A 368 -9.88 3.46 -12.17
CA GLY A 368 -10.55 3.48 -10.87
C GLY A 368 -10.77 2.06 -10.35
N SER A 369 -10.56 1.85 -9.05
CA SER A 369 -10.96 0.65 -8.34
C SER A 369 -11.65 1.00 -7.01
N GLY A 370 -12.22 -0.02 -6.36
CA GLY A 370 -12.89 0.13 -5.08
C GLY A 370 -14.40 -0.04 -5.12
N GLY A 371 -15.01 -0.22 -3.94
CA GLY A 371 -16.39 -0.65 -3.81
C GLY A 371 -17.41 0.32 -4.41
N VAL A 372 -17.20 1.62 -4.23
CA VAL A 372 -18.10 2.65 -4.77
C VAL A 372 -18.13 2.65 -6.30
N LEU A 373 -17.03 2.31 -6.97
CA LEU A 373 -16.97 2.26 -8.42
C LEU A 373 -17.55 0.96 -8.98
N ARG A 374 -17.38 -0.15 -8.26
CA ARG A 374 -17.88 -1.47 -8.66
C ARG A 374 -19.39 -1.63 -8.53
N HIS A 375 -19.98 -1.00 -7.52
CA HIS A 375 -21.38 -1.22 -7.14
C HIS A 375 -22.34 -0.13 -7.64
N ASN A 376 -21.83 0.83 -8.43
CA ASN A 376 -22.62 1.84 -9.11
C ASN A 376 -22.63 1.62 -10.63
N PRO A 377 -23.62 2.15 -11.36
CA PRO A 377 -23.64 2.16 -12.81
C PRO A 377 -22.31 2.61 -13.42
N ALA A 378 -21.89 1.96 -14.52
CA ALA A 378 -20.59 2.18 -15.15
C ALA A 378 -20.33 3.65 -15.51
N GLU A 379 -21.35 4.36 -16.00
CA GLU A 379 -21.25 5.79 -16.34
C GLU A 379 -20.88 6.65 -15.12
N GLN A 380 -21.56 6.44 -13.99
CA GLN A 380 -21.31 7.17 -12.74
C GLN A 380 -19.93 6.84 -12.15
N ALA A 381 -19.51 5.59 -12.24
CA ALA A 381 -18.18 5.17 -11.81
C ALA A 381 -17.08 5.83 -12.68
N LEU A 382 -17.28 5.88 -14.00
CA LEU A 382 -16.37 6.55 -14.92
C LEU A 382 -16.33 8.07 -14.68
N GLU A 383 -17.44 8.72 -14.36
CA GLU A 383 -17.48 10.16 -14.03
C GLU A 383 -16.60 10.50 -12.81
N VAL A 384 -16.61 9.66 -11.78
CA VAL A 384 -15.74 9.82 -10.60
C VAL A 384 -14.27 9.85 -11.00
N VAL A 385 -13.85 8.91 -11.86
CA VAL A 385 -12.44 8.80 -12.29
C VAL A 385 -12.07 9.87 -13.31
N ARG A 386 -12.96 10.21 -14.27
CA ARG A 386 -12.77 11.30 -15.24
C ARG A 386 -12.59 12.66 -14.59
N ALA A 387 -13.13 12.88 -13.39
CA ALA A 387 -12.86 14.10 -12.65
C ALA A 387 -11.36 14.33 -12.44
N VAL A 388 -10.58 13.26 -12.27
CA VAL A 388 -9.13 13.33 -12.02
C VAL A 388 -8.37 13.76 -13.26
N THR A 389 -8.79 13.35 -14.46
CA THR A 389 -8.13 13.74 -15.72
C THR A 389 -8.47 15.15 -16.17
N THR A 390 -9.39 15.84 -15.48
CA THR A 390 -9.85 17.20 -15.82
C THR A 390 -9.58 18.22 -14.71
N ASP A 391 -8.92 17.81 -13.62
CA ASP A 391 -8.65 18.66 -12.46
C ASP A 391 -7.30 19.39 -12.56
N HIS A 392 -7.28 20.51 -13.29
CA HIS A 392 -6.10 21.37 -13.44
C HIS A 392 -5.76 22.22 -12.21
N SER A 393 -6.47 22.03 -11.11
CA SER A 393 -6.24 22.77 -9.87
C SER A 393 -5.16 22.11 -9.01
N GLY A 394 -4.50 22.92 -8.17
CA GLY A 394 -3.64 22.38 -7.13
C GLY A 394 -2.22 22.01 -7.56
N GLY A 395 -1.73 22.42 -8.72
CA GLY A 395 -0.29 22.40 -9.02
C GLY A 395 0.34 21.00 -9.15
N TRP A 396 -0.41 20.04 -9.69
CA TRP A 396 0.10 18.71 -10.07
C TRP A 396 0.02 18.54 -11.59
N ARG A 397 0.69 17.51 -12.13
CA ARG A 397 0.69 17.19 -13.56
C ARG A 397 -0.52 16.31 -13.87
N VAL A 398 -1.52 16.85 -14.55
CA VAL A 398 -2.77 16.14 -14.84
C VAL A 398 -2.59 15.20 -16.04
N PRO A 399 -3.05 13.93 -15.96
CA PRO A 399 -3.10 12.99 -17.09
C PRO A 399 -4.28 13.30 -18.03
N GLU A 400 -4.25 14.47 -18.68
CA GLU A 400 -5.39 15.02 -19.43
C GLU A 400 -5.81 14.19 -20.66
N ARG A 401 -4.89 13.38 -21.19
CA ARG A 401 -5.10 12.54 -22.40
C ARG A 401 -5.33 11.08 -22.08
N ALA A 402 -5.32 10.70 -20.81
CA ALA A 402 -5.43 9.30 -20.42
C ALA A 402 -6.82 8.74 -20.75
N LYS A 403 -6.85 7.49 -21.22
CA LYS A 403 -8.07 6.68 -21.20
C LYS A 403 -8.48 6.47 -19.74
N VAL A 404 -9.77 6.45 -19.47
CA VAL A 404 -10.32 6.21 -18.12
C VAL A 404 -11.07 4.90 -18.12
N GLU A 405 -10.73 4.02 -17.19
CA GLU A 405 -11.33 2.69 -17.01
C GLU A 405 -11.70 2.45 -15.54
N VAL A 406 -12.54 1.45 -15.29
CA VAL A 406 -12.87 0.98 -13.94
C VAL A 406 -12.64 -0.53 -13.84
N ASP A 407 -11.82 -0.94 -12.87
CA ASP A 407 -11.62 -2.36 -12.54
C ASP A 407 -12.82 -2.88 -11.74
N THR A 408 -13.90 -3.24 -12.43
CA THR A 408 -15.13 -3.78 -11.83
C THR A 408 -14.95 -5.19 -11.25
N ALA A 409 -13.93 -5.92 -11.71
CA ALA A 409 -13.64 -7.28 -11.28
C ALA A 409 -12.60 -7.36 -10.15
N TYR A 410 -11.96 -6.23 -9.80
CA TYR A 410 -10.93 -6.12 -8.77
C TYR A 410 -9.79 -7.12 -9.01
N LEU A 411 -9.18 -7.07 -10.20
CA LEU A 411 -8.21 -8.08 -10.66
C LEU A 411 -6.75 -7.72 -10.34
N LEU A 412 -6.43 -6.47 -10.05
CA LEU A 412 -5.04 -6.02 -9.85
C LEU A 412 -4.28 -6.81 -8.78
N PHE A 413 -4.93 -7.16 -7.67
CA PHE A 413 -4.28 -7.98 -6.62
C PHE A 413 -3.92 -9.39 -7.14
N ALA A 414 -4.78 -9.97 -7.99
CA ALA A 414 -4.58 -11.30 -8.55
C ALA A 414 -3.46 -11.28 -9.60
N VAL A 415 -3.42 -10.24 -10.44
CA VAL A 415 -2.31 -10.00 -11.37
C VAL A 415 -0.97 -9.98 -10.61
N GLY A 416 -0.87 -9.20 -9.53
CA GLY A 416 0.38 -9.11 -8.79
C GLY A 416 0.71 -10.34 -7.92
N LEU A 417 -0.28 -11.12 -7.50
CA LEU A 417 -0.06 -12.43 -6.88
C LEU A 417 0.51 -13.45 -7.87
N LEU A 418 0.06 -13.42 -9.12
CA LEU A 418 0.52 -14.30 -10.19
C LEU A 418 1.90 -13.90 -10.73
N ALA A 419 2.21 -12.60 -10.77
CA ALA A 419 3.41 -12.07 -11.44
C ALA A 419 4.75 -12.77 -11.11
N PRO A 420 5.06 -13.16 -9.85
CA PRO A 420 6.35 -13.75 -9.52
C PRO A 420 6.55 -15.18 -10.06
N GLU A 421 5.48 -15.98 -10.10
CA GLU A 421 5.55 -17.42 -10.41
C GLU A 421 4.91 -17.75 -11.78
N HIS A 422 3.95 -16.95 -12.23
CA HIS A 422 3.14 -17.14 -13.43
C HIS A 422 3.04 -15.83 -14.26
N PRO A 423 4.17 -15.29 -14.74
CA PRO A 423 4.20 -13.96 -15.38
C PRO A 423 3.34 -13.88 -16.64
N GLU A 424 3.25 -14.93 -17.44
CA GLU A 424 2.41 -14.95 -18.65
C GLU A 424 0.92 -14.91 -18.31
N THR A 425 0.48 -15.69 -17.32
CA THR A 425 -0.89 -15.64 -16.79
C THR A 425 -1.21 -14.25 -16.23
N ALA A 426 -0.26 -13.63 -15.51
CA ALA A 426 -0.42 -12.30 -14.95
C ALA A 426 -0.62 -11.24 -16.06
N ARG A 427 0.21 -11.25 -17.12
CA ARG A 427 0.06 -10.36 -18.28
C ARG A 427 -1.29 -10.58 -18.98
N ALA A 428 -1.69 -11.83 -19.21
CA ALA A 428 -2.95 -12.16 -19.85
C ALA A 428 -4.16 -11.65 -19.03
N LEU A 429 -4.14 -11.84 -17.71
CA LEU A 429 -5.16 -11.33 -16.80
C LEU A 429 -5.17 -9.79 -16.78
N ALA A 430 -4.00 -9.14 -16.78
CA ALA A 430 -3.89 -7.69 -16.80
C ALA A 430 -4.54 -7.07 -18.07
N GLY A 431 -4.36 -7.70 -19.23
CA GLY A 431 -5.02 -7.28 -20.47
C GLY A 431 -6.56 -7.30 -20.39
N ARG A 432 -7.14 -8.13 -19.52
CA ARG A 432 -8.60 -8.18 -19.33
C ARG A 432 -9.16 -7.01 -18.52
N ILE A 433 -8.34 -6.33 -17.72
CA ILE A 433 -8.76 -5.14 -16.95
C ILE A 433 -9.25 -4.02 -17.88
N ILE A 434 -8.69 -3.94 -19.09
CA ILE A 434 -8.98 -2.90 -20.08
C ILE A 434 -9.99 -3.37 -21.14
N SER A 435 -10.24 -4.68 -21.20
CA SER A 435 -11.05 -5.32 -22.25
C SER A 435 -12.50 -5.59 -21.82
N ALA A 436 -12.98 -4.94 -20.75
CA ALA A 436 -14.37 -5.10 -20.28
C ALA A 436 -15.43 -4.49 -21.23
N ASP A 437 -15.01 -3.94 -22.37
CA ASP A 437 -15.84 -3.64 -23.54
C ASP A 437 -15.42 -4.55 -24.72
N ALA A 438 -15.93 -5.79 -24.75
CA ALA A 438 -16.03 -6.62 -25.96
C ALA A 438 -17.28 -7.50 -25.90
#